data_AF-A0A3D4B3Z9-F1
#
_entry.id   AF-A0A3D4B3Z9-F1
#
_cell.length_a   1.000
_cell.length_b   1.000
_cell.length_c   1.000
_cell.angle_alpha   90.00
_cell.angle_beta   90.00
_cell.angle_gamma   90.00
#
_symmetry.space_group_name_H-M   'P 1'
#
loop_
_entity.id
_entity.type
_entity.pdbx_description
1 polymer ?
#
loop_
_entity_poly.entity_id
_entity_poly.type
_entity_poly.pdbx_seq_one_letter_code
_entity_poly.pdbx_strand_id
1 'polypeptide(L)' 'KKSFEIKIYRNAPHAFFNDTRTSYRPDEAHDAWRRTINFFWKHLKGPST' A
#
# COMPACT_ATOMS: atom_id res chain seq x y z
N LYS A 1 -11.16 15.92 -12.52
CA LYS A 1 -10.88 15.70 -11.07
C LYS A 1 -10.09 14.40 -10.93
N LYS A 2 -8.95 14.38 -10.22
CA LYS A 2 -8.16 13.15 -10.02
C LYS A 2 -8.75 12.34 -8.85
N SER A 3 -8.83 11.02 -9.00
CA SER A 3 -9.27 10.10 -7.94
C SER A 3 -8.06 9.65 -7.12
N PHE A 4 -8.14 9.71 -5.80
CA PHE A 4 -7.11 9.22 -4.89
C PHE A 4 -7.72 8.73 -3.56
N GLU A 5 -6.95 7.97 -2.80
CA GLU A 5 -7.31 7.44 -1.49
C GLU A 5 -6.17 7.70 -0.50
N ILE A 6 -6.50 7.93 0.78
CA ILE A 6 -5.52 8.08 1.86
C ILE A 6 -5.80 7.04 2.94
N LYS A 7 -4.74 6.36 3.40
CA LYS A 7 -4.77 5.52 4.61
C LYS A 7 -3.85 6.09 5.66
N ILE A 8 -4.34 6.11 6.89
CA ILE A 8 -3.53 6.34 8.07
C ILE A 8 -3.45 5.03 8.86
N TYR A 9 -2.23 4.58 9.15
CA TYR A 9 -1.93 3.46 10.01
C TYR A 9 -1.49 4.00 11.38
N ARG A 10 -2.41 4.07 12.34
CA ARG A 10 -2.18 4.79 13.61
C ARG A 10 -0.98 4.26 14.42
N ASN A 11 -0.66 2.98 14.31
CA ASN A 11 0.40 2.32 15.07
C ASN A 11 1.68 2.07 14.25
N ALA A 12 1.75 2.61 13.04
CA ALA A 12 2.85 2.40 12.11
C ALA A 12 3.70 3.69 11.99
N PRO A 13 4.91 3.72 12.59
CA PRO A 13 5.77 4.89 12.53
C PRO A 13 6.37 5.10 11.13
N HIS A 14 7.11 6.20 10.95
CA HIS A 14 7.83 6.43 9.69
C HIS A 14 8.72 5.23 9.34
N ALA A 15 8.74 4.88 8.05
CA ALA A 15 9.42 3.69 7.52
C ALA A 15 8.94 2.34 8.08
N PHE A 16 7.64 2.20 8.39
CA PHE A 16 7.06 0.92 8.81
C PHE A 16 7.13 -0.20 7.76
N PHE A 17 7.38 0.14 6.49
CA PHE A 17 7.49 -0.82 5.39
C PHE A 17 8.90 -1.44 5.26
N ASN A 18 9.91 -0.90 5.96
CA ASN A 18 11.29 -1.39 5.89
C ASN A 18 11.50 -2.51 6.92
N ASP A 19 11.66 -3.75 6.46
CA ASP A 19 11.84 -4.98 7.23
C ASP A 19 13.20 -5.10 7.93
N THR A 20 14.16 -4.23 7.62
CA THR A 20 15.46 -4.17 8.30
C THR A 20 15.48 -3.24 9.51
N ARG A 21 14.35 -2.57 9.84
CA ARG A 21 14.25 -1.57 10.92
C ARG A 21 13.31 -2.01 12.04
N THR A 22 13.55 -1.50 13.24
CA THR A 22 12.64 -1.67 14.41
C THR A 22 11.25 -1.06 14.21
N SER A 23 11.13 -0.12 13.27
CA SER A 23 9.86 0.48 12.86
C SER A 23 8.98 -0.47 12.05
N TYR A 24 9.50 -1.61 11.57
CA TYR A 24 8.77 -2.53 10.72
C TYR A 24 7.43 -2.95 11.34
N ARG A 25 6.36 -2.87 10.55
CA ARG A 25 5.02 -3.33 10.91
C ARG A 25 4.50 -4.23 9.79
N PRO A 26 4.62 -5.55 9.91
CA PRO A 26 4.33 -6.48 8.81
C PRO A 26 2.88 -6.36 8.34
N ASP A 27 1.91 -6.29 9.25
CA ASP A 27 0.50 -6.26 8.90
C ASP A 27 0.13 -5.01 8.08
N GLU A 28 0.60 -3.84 8.52
CA GLU A 28 0.39 -2.58 7.80
C GLU A 28 1.17 -2.52 6.48
N ALA A 29 2.38 -3.10 6.43
CA ALA A 29 3.15 -3.21 5.20
C ALA A 29 2.42 -4.10 4.17
N HIS A 30 1.92 -5.26 4.59
CA HIS A 30 1.14 -6.15 3.73
C HIS A 30 -0.17 -5.50 3.27
N ASP A 31 -0.91 -4.81 4.14
CA ASP A 31 -2.13 -4.09 3.73
C ASP A 31 -1.82 -2.97 2.72
N ALA A 32 -0.78 -2.18 3.00
CA ALA A 32 -0.34 -1.11 2.11
C ALA A 32 0.06 -1.66 0.72
N TRP A 33 0.80 -2.77 0.68
CA TRP A 33 1.19 -3.42 -0.57
C TRP A 33 -0.01 -3.92 -1.36
N ARG A 34 -0.91 -4.66 -0.70
CA ARG A 34 -2.13 -5.20 -1.32
C ARG A 34 -2.96 -4.08 -1.94
N ARG A 35 -3.08 -2.93 -1.28
CA ARG A 35 -3.85 -1.78 -1.79
C ARG A 35 -3.18 -1.09 -2.95
N THR A 36 -1.86 -0.94 -2.93
CA THR A 36 -1.08 -0.44 -4.07
C THR A 36 -1.28 -1.34 -5.29
N ILE A 37 -1.17 -2.66 -5.13
CA ILE A 37 -1.41 -3.61 -6.23
C ILE A 37 -2.86 -3.51 -6.72
N ASN A 38 -3.85 -3.52 -5.83
CA ASN A 38 -5.25 -3.39 -6.23
C ASN A 38 -5.54 -2.09 -7.01
N PHE A 39 -4.90 -0.98 -6.62
CA PHE A 39 -4.98 0.27 -7.36
C PHE A 39 -4.44 0.10 -8.79
N PHE A 40 -3.27 -0.52 -8.97
CA PHE A 40 -2.74 -0.80 -10.29
C PHE A 40 -3.63 -1.75 -11.09
N TRP A 41 -4.17 -2.80 -10.47
CA TRP A 41 -5.09 -3.72 -11.14
C TRP A 41 -6.34 -3.02 -11.66
N LYS A 42 -6.88 -2.08 -10.88
CA LYS A 42 -8.05 -1.29 -11.25
C LYS A 42 -7.80 -0.34 -12.43
N HIS A 43 -6.57 0.19 -12.55
CA HIS A 43 -6.29 1.32 -13.44
C HIS A 43 -5.35 1.00 -14.60
N LEU A 44 -4.57 -0.08 -14.50
CA LEU A 44 -3.55 -0.45 -15.48
C LEU A 44 -3.83 -1.80 -16.16
N LYS A 45 -4.90 -2.52 -15.78
CA LYS A 45 -5.31 -3.70 -16.56
C LYS A 45 -5.74 -3.23 -17.96
N GLY A 46 -4.91 -3.53 -18.94
CA GLY A 46 -5.26 -3.44 -20.35
C GLY A 46 -6.36 -4.45 -20.71
N PRO A 47 -6.91 -4.35 -21.94
CA PRO A 47 -7.87 -5.33 -22.43
C PRO A 47 -7.29 -6.75 -22.31
N SER A 48 -8.04 -7.67 -21.71
CA SER A 48 -7.68 -9.09 -21.71
C SER A 48 -7.98 -9.62 -23.12
N THR A 49 -6.93 -9.82 -23.92
CA THR A 49 -6.98 -10.56 -25.20
C THR A 49 -6.93 -12.05 -24.95
#